data_AF-A0A7V6XJE9-F1
#
_entry.id   AF-A0A7V6XJE9-F1
#
_cell.length_a   1.000
_cell.length_b   1.000
_cell.length_c   1.000
_cell.angle_alpha   90.00
_cell.angle_beta   90.00
_cell.angle_gamma   90.00
#
_symmetry.space_group_name_H-M   'P 1'
#
loop_
_entity.id
_entity.type
_entity.pdbx_description
1 polymer ?
#
loop_
_entity_poly.entity_id
_entity_poly.type
_entity_poly.pdbx_seq_one_letter_code
_entity_poly.pdbx_strand_id
1 'polypeptide(L)'
;FKKTKGTLANRLVKSLDAAQRAGGDRRGKQSASLLIVKERGSYGGYNDRYIDLRVDDDANPIDKLAHLLKLHEMHFERTKEDEKLVVDGKLAKDIQLALKELGYYDLDINGKYDEKTKEAFTNFCGWENFEERTHEGDIVDKNVIEYLINKADQQK
;
A
#
# COMPACT_ATOMS: atom_id res chain seq x y z
N PHE A 1 20.21 9.99 -3.53
CA PHE A 1 19.29 11.15 -3.43
C PHE A 1 19.11 11.91 -4.75
N LYS A 2 20.09 12.71 -5.23
CA LYS A 2 19.92 13.57 -6.43
C LYS A 2 19.55 12.81 -7.71
N LYS A 3 20.15 11.63 -7.94
CA LYS A 3 19.91 10.79 -9.14
C LYS A 3 18.77 9.77 -8.99
N THR A 4 18.20 9.64 -7.79
CA THR A 4 17.17 8.65 -7.49
C THR A 4 15.80 9.19 -7.91
N LYS A 5 15.01 8.40 -8.64
CA LYS A 5 13.61 8.72 -9.01
C LYS A 5 12.63 8.29 -7.90
N GLY A 6 11.42 8.83 -7.95
CA GLY A 6 10.33 8.55 -7.00
C GLY A 6 10.03 9.70 -6.04
N THR A 7 9.14 9.46 -5.08
CA THR A 7 8.75 10.42 -4.04
C THR A 7 9.96 10.87 -3.21
N LEU A 8 9.85 12.04 -2.56
CA LEU A 8 10.90 12.52 -1.65
C LEU A 8 11.24 11.47 -0.59
N ALA A 9 10.22 10.84 0.00
CA ALA A 9 10.33 9.74 0.95
C ALA A 9 11.20 8.59 0.42
N ASN A 10 10.84 8.07 -0.76
CA ASN A 10 11.58 6.98 -1.41
C ASN A 10 13.04 7.36 -1.67
N ARG A 11 13.29 8.60 -2.11
CA ARG A 11 14.64 9.08 -2.39
C ARG A 11 15.50 9.22 -1.13
N LEU A 12 14.90 9.59 0.01
CA LEU A 12 15.56 9.68 1.31
C LEU A 12 15.92 8.28 1.82
N VAL A 13 14.96 7.35 1.87
CA VAL A 13 15.20 5.98 2.34
C VAL A 13 16.23 5.26 1.47
N LYS A 14 16.12 5.35 0.14
CA LYS A 14 17.14 4.78 -0.77
C LYS A 14 18.52 5.40 -0.60
N SER A 15 18.60 6.67 -0.20
CA SER A 15 19.89 7.31 0.08
C SER A 15 20.50 6.84 1.41
N LEU A 16 19.67 6.60 2.42
CA LEU A 16 20.10 6.04 3.70
C LEU A 16 20.67 4.62 3.52
N ASP A 17 19.96 3.77 2.78
CA ASP A 17 20.40 2.44 2.39
C ASP A 17 21.72 2.46 1.60
N ALA A 18 21.83 3.33 0.59
CA ALA A 18 23.06 3.50 -0.17
C ALA A 18 24.25 3.98 0.70
N ALA A 19 24.01 4.88 1.67
CA ALA A 19 25.04 5.33 2.59
C ALA A 19 25.50 4.21 3.54
N GLN A 20 24.57 3.39 4.04
CA GLN A 20 24.91 2.22 4.85
C GLN A 20 25.79 1.22 4.07
N ARG A 21 25.47 0.97 2.79
CA ARG A 21 26.28 0.11 1.92
C ARG A 21 27.66 0.69 1.58
N ALA A 22 27.81 2.01 1.61
CA ALA A 22 29.08 2.69 1.34
C ALA A 22 30.04 2.69 2.54
N GLY A 23 29.69 2.01 3.64
CA GLY A 23 30.52 1.86 4.84
C GLY A 23 29.75 2.10 6.13
N GLY A 24 28.65 2.87 6.08
CA GLY A 24 27.79 3.14 7.23
C GLY A 24 28.51 3.75 8.43
N ASP A 25 27.84 3.74 9.59
CA ASP A 25 28.51 4.02 10.86
C ASP A 25 29.34 2.80 11.28
N ARG A 26 30.58 3.03 11.73
CA ARG A 26 31.53 1.98 12.16
C ARG A 26 30.99 1.11 13.30
N ARG A 27 30.05 1.63 14.10
CA ARG A 27 29.40 0.90 15.21
C ARG A 27 28.27 -0.01 14.72
N GLY A 28 27.86 0.09 13.45
CA GLY A 28 26.71 -0.61 12.90
C GLY A 28 25.46 0.26 12.84
N LYS A 29 24.30 -0.40 12.68
CA LYS A 29 22.98 0.20 12.59
C LYS A 29 22.07 -0.45 13.64
N GLN A 30 21.23 0.34 14.30
CA GLN A 30 20.28 -0.15 15.29
C GLN A 30 18.89 0.47 15.11
N SER A 31 18.83 1.72 14.64
CA SER A 31 17.57 2.42 14.38
C SER A 31 17.60 3.16 13.05
N ALA A 32 16.41 3.51 12.56
CA ALA A 32 16.22 4.34 11.38
C ALA A 32 14.89 5.07 11.49
N SER A 33 14.82 6.31 11.00
CA SER A 33 13.58 7.09 10.98
C SER A 33 13.46 7.94 9.72
N LEU A 34 12.21 8.26 9.37
CA LEU A 34 11.87 9.17 8.29
C LEU A 34 10.80 10.14 8.81
N LEU A 35 11.11 11.43 8.75
CA LEU A 35 10.15 12.51 8.99
C LEU A 35 10.03 13.37 7.73
N ILE A 36 8.81 13.51 7.23
CA ILE A 36 8.46 14.48 6.18
C ILE A 36 7.35 15.36 6.72
N VAL A 37 7.57 16.67 6.63
CA VAL A 37 6.58 17.67 6.99
C VAL A 37 6.04 18.36 5.75
N LYS A 38 4.74 18.65 5.76
CA LYS A 38 4.00 19.38 4.74
C LYS A 38 2.86 20.07 5.46
N GLU A 39 2.61 21.34 5.15
CA GLU A 39 1.49 22.08 5.74
C GLU A 39 0.19 21.27 5.60
N ARG A 40 -0.46 20.99 6.74
CA ARG A 40 -1.69 20.19 6.84
C ARG A 40 -1.59 18.84 6.13
N GLY A 41 -0.39 18.25 6.15
CA GLY A 41 -0.07 17.03 5.43
C GLY A 41 -0.44 15.74 6.16
N SER A 42 -0.80 15.78 7.44
CA SER A 42 -1.22 14.58 8.17
C SER A 42 -2.51 13.99 7.61
N TYR A 43 -2.81 12.75 7.98
CA TYR A 43 -4.15 12.21 7.82
C TYR A 43 -5.20 13.17 8.42
N GLY A 44 -6.26 13.45 7.66
CA GLY A 44 -7.30 14.45 8.01
C GLY A 44 -6.86 15.92 8.04
N GLY A 45 -5.58 16.23 7.77
CA GLY A 45 -5.05 17.59 7.69
C GLY A 45 -5.03 18.36 9.03
N TYR A 46 -4.93 17.63 10.15
CA TYR A 46 -4.93 18.19 11.52
C TYR A 46 -3.55 18.71 11.96
N ASN A 47 -2.46 18.25 11.35
CA ASN A 47 -1.11 18.73 11.60
C ASN A 47 -0.20 18.57 10.38
N ASP A 48 1.07 18.96 10.53
CA ASP A 48 2.03 19.02 9.41
C ASP A 48 2.87 17.76 9.23
N ARG A 49 2.71 16.73 10.08
CA ARG A 49 3.45 15.47 9.96
C ARG A 49 2.83 14.62 8.86
N TYR A 50 3.35 14.78 7.65
CA TYR A 50 2.92 14.01 6.50
C TYR A 50 3.37 12.56 6.57
N ILE A 51 4.65 12.31 6.90
CA ILE A 51 5.18 10.96 7.13
C ILE A 51 6.05 11.01 8.39
N ASP A 52 5.77 10.15 9.37
CA ASP A 52 6.58 9.98 10.58
C ASP A 52 6.71 8.49 10.88
N LEU A 53 7.80 7.89 10.39
CA LEU A 53 8.07 6.45 10.49
C LEU A 53 9.35 6.21 11.26
N ARG A 54 9.31 5.21 12.16
CA ARG A 54 10.41 4.92 13.07
C ARG A 54 10.61 3.42 13.21
N VAL A 55 11.87 3.02 13.23
CA VAL A 55 12.33 1.71 13.67
C VAL A 55 13.33 2.00 14.77
N ASP A 56 12.90 1.83 16.02
CA ASP A 56 13.69 2.25 17.17
C ASP A 56 14.74 1.21 17.60
N ASP A 57 14.52 -0.09 17.29
CA ASP A 57 15.49 -1.17 17.51
C ASP A 57 15.26 -2.33 16.53
N ASP A 58 16.19 -2.56 15.60
CA ASP A 58 16.23 -3.75 14.73
C ASP A 58 17.65 -3.93 14.16
N ALA A 59 18.05 -5.17 13.87
CA ALA A 59 19.34 -5.45 13.22
C ALA A 59 19.40 -4.95 11.76
N ASN A 60 18.24 -4.73 11.13
CA ASN A 60 18.03 -4.26 9.77
C ASN A 60 17.06 -3.07 9.71
N PRO A 61 17.34 -1.96 10.42
CA PRO A 61 16.34 -0.93 10.67
C PRO A 61 16.00 -0.14 9.40
N ILE A 62 16.93 -0.01 8.44
CA ILE A 62 16.69 0.66 7.16
C ILE A 62 15.76 -0.16 6.26
N ASP A 63 15.93 -1.48 6.23
CA ASP A 63 15.06 -2.37 5.46
C ASP A 63 13.64 -2.38 6.05
N LYS A 64 13.54 -2.39 7.38
CA LYS A 64 12.27 -2.23 8.09
C LYS A 64 11.63 -0.86 7.82
N LEU A 65 12.40 0.22 7.82
CA LEU A 65 11.91 1.56 7.50
C LEU A 65 11.38 1.63 6.05
N ALA A 66 12.07 1.00 5.10
CA ALA A 66 11.61 0.90 3.71
C ALA A 66 10.31 0.10 3.60
N HIS A 67 10.16 -0.97 4.38
CA HIS A 67 8.91 -1.73 4.45
C HIS A 67 7.78 -0.90 5.04
N LEU A 68 8.01 -0.19 6.15
CA LEU A 68 7.04 0.75 6.73
C LEU A 68 6.63 1.83 5.74
N LEU A 69 7.57 2.37 4.96
CA LEU A 69 7.25 3.35 3.92
C LEU A 69 6.36 2.74 2.84
N LYS A 70 6.61 1.50 2.41
CA LYS A 70 5.74 0.81 1.44
C LYS A 70 4.34 0.60 2.01
N LEU A 71 4.22 0.23 3.29
CA LEU A 71 2.91 0.12 3.95
C LEU A 71 2.22 1.49 4.02
N HIS A 72 2.93 2.54 4.40
CA HIS A 72 2.38 3.90 4.40
C HIS A 72 1.85 4.28 3.01
N GLU A 73 2.65 4.06 1.96
CA GLU A 73 2.23 4.34 0.57
C GLU A 73 1.00 3.52 0.16
N MET A 74 0.88 2.26 0.62
CA MET A 74 -0.30 1.43 0.35
C MET A 74 -1.58 1.99 0.96
N HIS A 75 -1.54 2.48 2.20
CA HIS A 75 -2.76 2.87 2.92
C HIS A 75 -3.13 4.36 2.75
N PHE A 76 -2.15 5.24 2.52
CA PHE A 76 -2.39 6.70 2.57
C PHE A 76 -2.15 7.44 1.26
N GLU A 77 -1.57 6.78 0.24
CA GLU A 77 -1.42 7.40 -1.08
C GLU A 77 -2.52 6.94 -2.03
N ARG A 78 -2.93 7.86 -2.90
CA ARG A 78 -3.91 7.58 -3.95
C ARG A 78 -3.34 6.68 -5.04
N THR A 79 -4.22 5.94 -5.70
CA THR A 79 -3.89 5.14 -6.88
C THR A 79 -3.28 6.01 -7.98
N LYS A 80 -2.12 5.60 -8.49
CA LYS A 80 -1.51 6.24 -9.66
C LYS A 80 -2.23 5.82 -10.93
N GLU A 81 -2.18 6.64 -11.98
CA GLU A 81 -2.84 6.32 -13.26
C GLU A 81 -2.39 5.00 -13.88
N ASP A 82 -1.10 4.65 -13.73
CA ASP A 82 -0.54 3.37 -14.21
C ASP A 82 -0.85 2.17 -13.30
N GLU A 83 -1.46 2.42 -12.15
CA GLU A 83 -1.93 1.40 -11.19
C GLU A 83 -3.46 1.19 -11.27
N LYS A 84 -4.18 1.97 -12.10
CA LYS A 84 -5.62 1.77 -12.33
C LYS A 84 -5.86 0.64 -13.32
N LEU A 85 -6.74 -0.28 -12.95
CA LEU A 85 -7.18 -1.38 -13.80
C LEU A 85 -8.68 -1.23 -14.10
N VAL A 86 -9.07 -1.43 -15.36
CA VAL A 86 -10.48 -1.63 -15.71
C VAL A 86 -10.83 -3.08 -15.47
N VAL A 87 -11.94 -3.33 -14.77
CA VAL A 87 -12.38 -4.68 -14.43
C VAL A 87 -13.04 -5.34 -15.64
N ASP A 88 -12.30 -6.22 -16.30
CA ASP A 88 -12.85 -7.13 -17.30
C ASP A 88 -13.50 -8.37 -16.64
N GLY A 89 -14.13 -9.21 -17.46
CA GLY A 89 -14.84 -10.39 -16.94
C GLY A 89 -13.94 -11.46 -16.33
N LYS A 90 -12.63 -11.47 -16.61
CA LYS A 90 -11.68 -12.38 -15.97
C LYS A 90 -11.32 -11.84 -14.60
N LEU A 91 -10.91 -10.57 -14.53
CA LEU A 91 -10.58 -9.90 -13.28
C LEU A 91 -11.77 -9.88 -12.32
N ALA A 92 -12.99 -9.70 -12.83
CA ALA A 92 -14.20 -9.81 -12.02
C ALA A 92 -14.35 -11.19 -11.35
N LYS A 93 -14.03 -12.30 -12.06
CA LYS A 93 -14.07 -13.65 -11.47
C LYS A 93 -13.00 -13.80 -10.38
N ASP A 94 -11.79 -13.32 -10.65
CA ASP A 94 -10.67 -13.40 -9.71
C ASP A 94 -11.00 -12.62 -8.42
N ILE A 95 -11.60 -11.43 -8.54
CA ILE A 95 -12.11 -10.62 -7.42
C ILE A 95 -13.21 -11.37 -6.65
N GLN A 96 -14.24 -11.86 -7.35
CA GLN A 96 -15.36 -12.57 -6.72
C GLN A 96 -14.89 -13.82 -5.96
N LEU A 97 -13.95 -14.60 -6.53
CA LEU A 97 -13.38 -15.79 -5.90
C LEU A 97 -12.62 -15.42 -4.63
N ALA A 98 -11.75 -14.41 -4.69
CA ALA A 98 -10.97 -13.99 -3.53
C ALA A 98 -11.86 -13.40 -2.43
N LEU A 99 -12.85 -12.58 -2.77
CA LEU A 99 -13.81 -12.05 -1.80
C LEU A 99 -14.66 -13.16 -1.17
N LYS A 100 -15.02 -14.19 -1.95
CA LYS A 100 -15.77 -15.33 -1.44
C LYS A 100 -14.96 -16.17 -0.47
N GLU A 101 -13.69 -16.44 -0.79
CA GLU A 101 -12.76 -17.13 0.09
C GLU A 101 -12.59 -16.38 1.43
N LEU A 102 -12.48 -15.06 1.38
CA LEU A 102 -12.34 -14.20 2.56
C LEU A 102 -13.66 -13.93 3.29
N GLY A 103 -14.79 -14.45 2.81
CA GLY A 103 -16.11 -14.30 3.44
C GLY A 103 -16.81 -12.95 3.21
N TYR A 104 -16.34 -12.13 2.25
CA TYR A 104 -16.98 -10.86 1.87
C TYR A 104 -18.03 -11.00 0.76
N TYR A 105 -18.10 -12.16 0.09
CA TYR A 105 -19.02 -12.40 -1.03
C TYR A 105 -19.62 -13.82 -0.96
N ASP A 106 -20.94 -13.96 -1.07
CA ASP A 106 -21.64 -15.25 -0.90
C ASP A 106 -22.34 -15.75 -2.19
N LEU A 107 -22.49 -14.89 -3.19
CA LEU A 107 -23.16 -15.20 -4.46
C LEU A 107 -22.32 -16.05 -5.44
N ASP A 108 -22.93 -16.44 -6.55
CA ASP A 108 -22.28 -17.21 -7.61
C ASP A 108 -21.26 -16.39 -8.39
N ILE A 109 -20.14 -17.05 -8.75
CA ILE A 109 -19.07 -16.44 -9.54
C ILE A 109 -19.52 -16.33 -11.00
N ASN A 110 -19.90 -15.14 -11.43
CA ASN A 110 -20.48 -14.87 -12.75
C ASN A 110 -19.56 -14.04 -13.66
N GLY A 111 -18.46 -13.49 -13.13
CA GLY A 111 -17.52 -12.65 -13.87
C GLY A 111 -18.09 -11.30 -14.30
N LYS A 112 -19.11 -10.80 -13.61
CA LYS A 112 -19.65 -9.45 -13.77
C LYS A 112 -19.25 -8.63 -12.56
N TYR A 113 -18.63 -7.48 -12.79
CA TYR A 113 -18.35 -6.51 -11.73
C TYR A 113 -19.60 -5.67 -11.44
N ASP A 114 -20.63 -6.36 -10.94
CA ASP A 114 -21.94 -5.78 -10.64
C ASP A 114 -21.97 -5.07 -9.27
N GLU A 115 -23.10 -4.43 -8.95
CA GLU A 115 -23.26 -3.68 -7.69
C GLU A 115 -22.99 -4.53 -6.45
N LYS A 116 -23.31 -5.83 -6.47
CA LYS A 116 -23.02 -6.73 -5.34
C LYS A 116 -21.53 -7.04 -5.21
N THR A 117 -20.84 -7.22 -6.33
CA THR A 117 -19.38 -7.40 -6.33
C THR A 117 -18.68 -6.11 -5.88
N LYS A 118 -19.16 -4.94 -6.33
CA LYS A 118 -18.66 -3.62 -5.92
C LYS A 118 -18.88 -3.34 -4.44
N GLU A 119 -20.06 -3.65 -3.91
CA GLU A 119 -20.39 -3.53 -2.48
C GLU A 119 -19.45 -4.40 -1.63
N ALA A 120 -19.29 -5.68 -2.00
CA ALA A 120 -18.37 -6.59 -1.32
C ALA A 120 -16.91 -6.11 -1.37
N PHE A 121 -16.44 -5.65 -2.54
CA PHE A 121 -15.10 -5.11 -2.71
C PHE A 121 -14.88 -3.84 -1.89
N THR A 122 -15.88 -2.96 -1.84
CA THR A 122 -15.84 -1.73 -1.03
C THR A 122 -15.78 -2.06 0.46
N ASN A 123 -16.57 -3.03 0.92
CA ASN A 123 -16.54 -3.50 2.31
C ASN A 123 -15.18 -4.09 2.69
N PHE A 124 -14.58 -4.88 1.79
CA PHE A 124 -13.21 -5.36 1.95
C PHE A 124 -12.21 -4.21 2.06
N CYS A 125 -12.26 -3.24 1.14
CA CYS A 125 -11.36 -2.09 1.15
C CYS A 125 -11.49 -1.27 2.45
N GLY A 126 -12.70 -1.05 2.96
CA GLY A 126 -12.91 -0.35 4.23
C GLY A 126 -12.39 -1.13 5.44
N TRP A 127 -12.50 -2.46 5.44
CA TRP A 127 -11.92 -3.28 6.53
C TRP A 127 -10.38 -3.25 6.53
N GLU A 128 -9.77 -3.17 5.35
CA GLU A 128 -8.31 -3.13 5.19
C GLU A 128 -7.70 -1.71 5.18
N ASN A 129 -8.52 -0.66 5.33
CA ASN A 129 -8.11 0.75 5.24
C ASN A 129 -7.49 1.14 3.89
N PHE A 130 -8.14 0.77 2.78
CA PHE A 130 -7.75 1.14 1.41
C PHE A 130 -8.65 2.22 0.79
N GLU A 131 -9.29 3.07 1.60
CA GLU A 131 -10.27 4.08 1.15
C GLU A 131 -9.69 5.03 0.10
N GLU A 132 -8.43 5.47 0.28
CA GLU A 132 -7.72 6.35 -0.65
C GLU A 132 -7.46 5.71 -2.04
N ARG A 133 -7.70 4.40 -2.17
CA ARG A 133 -7.49 3.60 -3.38
C ARG A 133 -8.78 3.02 -3.98
N THR A 134 -9.93 3.39 -3.45
CA THR A 134 -11.23 3.04 -4.03
C THR A 134 -11.59 3.99 -5.18
N HIS A 135 -12.29 3.48 -6.19
CA HIS A 135 -12.72 4.25 -7.36
C HIS A 135 -14.17 3.97 -7.69
N GLU A 136 -14.82 4.92 -8.36
CA GLU A 136 -16.15 4.74 -8.94
C GLU A 136 -16.10 3.91 -10.23
N GLY A 137 -17.25 3.34 -10.61
CA GLY A 137 -17.39 2.58 -11.86
C GLY A 137 -16.67 1.23 -11.82
N ASP A 138 -16.01 0.88 -12.92
CA ASP A 138 -15.36 -0.42 -13.12
C ASP A 138 -13.84 -0.31 -13.02
N ILE A 139 -13.35 0.59 -12.16
CA ILE A 139 -11.92 0.83 -11.94
C ILE A 139 -11.53 0.31 -10.57
N VAL A 140 -10.39 -0.38 -10.49
CA VAL A 140 -9.79 -0.85 -9.23
C VAL A 140 -8.29 -0.55 -9.21
N ASP A 141 -7.73 -0.46 -8.01
CA ASP A 141 -6.29 -0.32 -7.80
C ASP A 141 -5.59 -1.68 -7.92
N LYS A 142 -4.57 -1.75 -8.78
CA LYS A 142 -3.78 -2.96 -9.02
C LYS A 142 -3.19 -3.55 -7.73
N ASN A 143 -2.63 -2.72 -6.84
CA ASN A 143 -2.00 -3.19 -5.61
C ASN A 143 -3.05 -3.71 -4.62
N VAL A 144 -4.25 -3.13 -4.61
CA VAL A 144 -5.37 -3.64 -3.80
C VAL A 144 -5.83 -5.00 -4.29
N ILE A 145 -5.90 -5.20 -5.62
CA ILE A 145 -6.20 -6.51 -6.21
C ILE A 145 -5.11 -7.53 -5.86
N GLU A 146 -3.84 -7.18 -6.02
CA GLU A 146 -2.74 -8.07 -5.63
C GLU A 146 -2.80 -8.42 -4.14
N TYR A 147 -3.13 -7.46 -3.27
CA TYR A 147 -3.30 -7.71 -1.84
C TYR A 147 -4.47 -8.66 -1.56
N LEU A 148 -5.64 -8.41 -2.17
CA LEU A 148 -6.85 -9.23 -2.05
C LEU A 148 -6.58 -10.70 -2.39
N ILE A 149 -5.97 -10.94 -3.57
CA ILE A 149 -5.69 -12.30 -4.06
C ILE A 149 -4.67 -12.99 -3.14
N ASN A 150 -3.57 -12.32 -2.80
CA ASN A 150 -2.55 -12.89 -1.93
C ASN A 150 -3.10 -13.23 -0.53
N LYS A 151 -4.03 -12.41 -0.01
CA LYS A 151 -4.66 -12.66 1.28
C LYS A 151 -5.59 -13.86 1.24
N ALA A 152 -6.37 -14.02 0.17
CA ALA A 152 -7.21 -15.18 -0.05
C ALA A 152 -6.39 -16.48 -0.17
N ASP A 153 -5.26 -16.43 -0.89
CA ASP A 153 -4.38 -17.59 -1.05
C ASP A 153 -3.69 -18.02 0.25
N GLN A 154 -3.51 -17.12 1.22
CA GLN A 154 -2.93 -17.43 2.53
C GLN A 154 -3.92 -18.05 3.53
N GLN A 155 -5.23 -18.02 3.24
CA GLN A 155 -6.26 -18.61 4.10
C GLN A 155 -6.62 -20.06 3.71
N LYS A 156 -6.08 -20.55 2.59
CA LYS A 156 -6.19 -21.95 2.16
C LYS A 156 -5.26 -22.87 2.95
#